data_AF-A0A812ZEM9-F1
#
_entry.id   AF-A0A812ZEM9-F1
#
_cell.length_a   1.000
_cell.length_b   1.000
_cell.length_c   1.000
_cell.angle_alpha   90.00
_cell.angle_beta   90.00
_cell.angle_gamma   90.00
#
_symmetry.space_group_name_H-M   'P 1'
#
loop_
_entity.id
_entity.type
_entity.pdbx_description
1 polymer ?
#
loop_
_entity_poly.entity_id
_entity_poly.type
_entity_poly.pdbx_seq_one_letter_code
_entity_poly.pdbx_strand_id
1 'polypeptide(L)'
;MVSVAEPGLSTEGQHPFAEGATDDSSRPRSPLNTRELFQWPQRVAAALDPAELCRLRSILLSDVVVFSDYSGYGSEREALTCVLRAICQHYGWHLEKDPFIYARSCDIGQLPQQVLQALAESSGVKSRPCLFADVVEHCAPQAVSWLRAGVPAEDCSMDEAVKAYNTIMEWLLANRSWVFPLDGKQACLVHKKACPVCPMAGWAARVQHLRDLQGAQKRKRDEAFLHDQAKAEAVEDAGSANLATTVPAEACETTAEGNGEHLAFDRPLSVCFAGVSCDGWSVMGSQKRFAHHSELPHNVFVAERVARAEQGVEDVCFVECTAKYPCEQKLKLSQPMAGSHHVLHFRCNPLSFGFPVSRPRVFAACLNLRSVVWVGPKDWEQDFANKFYSSCAVSGDALLVSTPEERASVYREMAQLQKNYWGCSLP
;
A
#
# COMPACT_ATOMS: atom_id res chain seq x y z
N MET A 1 -27.07 -28.33 8.55
CA MET A 1 -27.49 -27.08 7.88
C MET A 1 -27.55 -25.98 8.93
N VAL A 2 -26.43 -25.28 9.15
CA VAL A 2 -26.42 -24.05 9.94
C VAL A 2 -26.74 -22.95 8.94
N SER A 3 -27.97 -22.43 8.99
CA SER A 3 -28.35 -21.23 8.23
C SER A 3 -27.53 -20.07 8.80
N VAL A 4 -26.45 -19.72 8.12
CA VAL A 4 -25.77 -18.45 8.35
C VAL A 4 -26.73 -17.41 7.80
N ALA A 5 -27.46 -16.73 8.68
CA ALA A 5 -28.30 -15.61 8.30
C ALA A 5 -27.42 -14.61 7.54
N GLU A 6 -27.73 -14.36 6.27
CA GLU A 6 -27.09 -13.30 5.52
C GLU A 6 -27.33 -12.00 6.31
N PRO A 7 -26.27 -11.26 6.71
CA PRO A 7 -26.48 -9.93 7.23
C PRO A 7 -27.17 -9.14 6.12
N GLY A 8 -28.39 -8.70 6.39
CA GLY A 8 -29.21 -7.96 5.43
C GLY A 8 -28.36 -6.83 4.84
N LEU A 9 -28.05 -6.96 3.56
CA LEU A 9 -27.50 -5.87 2.77
C LEU A 9 -28.56 -4.78 2.82
N SER A 10 -28.33 -3.75 3.64
CA SER A 10 -29.14 -2.53 3.61
C SER A 10 -28.96 -1.93 2.22
N THR A 11 -29.91 -2.22 1.33
CA THR A 11 -30.18 -1.38 0.17
C THR A 11 -30.51 -0.01 0.74
N GLU A 12 -29.79 1.02 0.29
CA GLU A 12 -29.85 2.42 0.77
C GLU A 12 -28.87 2.78 1.90
N GLY A 13 -27.57 2.59 1.64
CA GLY A 13 -26.56 3.51 2.14
C GLY A 13 -26.59 4.85 1.38
N GLN A 14 -27.73 5.55 1.39
CA GLN A 14 -27.67 7.00 1.26
C GLN A 14 -26.98 7.44 2.55
N HIS A 15 -25.69 7.77 2.49
CA HIS A 15 -25.10 8.54 3.57
C HIS A 15 -25.99 9.77 3.71
N PRO A 16 -26.71 9.97 4.84
CA PRO A 16 -27.34 11.24 5.05
C PRO A 16 -26.21 12.24 5.02
N PHE A 17 -26.20 13.13 4.01
CA PHE A 17 -25.40 14.34 4.09
C PHE A 17 -25.86 14.97 5.40
N ALA A 18 -25.03 14.91 6.43
CA ALA A 18 -25.41 15.27 7.78
C ALA A 18 -25.98 16.69 7.75
N GLU A 19 -27.30 16.81 7.89
CA GLU A 19 -28.00 18.08 8.06
C GLU A 19 -27.47 18.69 9.37
N GLY A 20 -26.47 19.56 9.25
CA GLY A 20 -25.74 20.09 10.41
C GLY A 20 -24.23 20.26 10.22
N ALA A 21 -23.66 19.91 9.06
CA ALA A 21 -22.29 20.32 8.75
C ALA A 21 -22.22 21.85 8.68
N THR A 22 -21.72 22.48 9.74
CA THR A 22 -21.27 23.88 9.74
C THR A 22 -20.39 24.09 8.52
N ASP A 23 -20.55 25.24 7.84
CA ASP A 23 -19.76 25.66 6.67
C ASP A 23 -18.27 25.74 7.05
N ASP A 24 -17.65 24.57 7.08
CA ASP A 24 -16.25 24.40 7.35
C ASP A 24 -15.54 24.72 6.04
N SER A 25 -15.26 26.00 5.85
CA SER A 25 -14.52 26.53 4.70
C SER A 25 -13.14 25.86 4.49
N SER A 26 -12.68 25.03 5.45
CA SER A 26 -11.50 24.19 5.32
C SER A 26 -11.71 22.93 4.48
N ARG A 27 -12.96 22.51 4.22
CA ARG A 27 -13.23 21.32 3.39
C ARG A 27 -12.95 21.60 1.91
N PRO A 28 -12.34 20.65 1.18
CA PRO A 28 -12.11 20.81 -0.25
C PRO A 28 -13.43 20.96 -1.00
N ARG A 29 -13.57 22.03 -1.79
CA ARG A 29 -14.73 22.22 -2.66
C ARG A 29 -14.70 21.22 -3.83
N SER A 30 -15.88 20.82 -4.30
CA SER A 30 -16.02 20.08 -5.57
C SER A 30 -15.19 20.75 -6.67
N PRO A 31 -14.54 19.99 -7.56
CA PRO A 31 -14.10 20.57 -8.81
C PRO A 31 -15.32 21.11 -9.57
N LEU A 32 -15.25 22.36 -10.03
CA LEU A 32 -16.31 22.99 -10.82
C LEU A 32 -16.12 22.72 -12.31
N ASN A 33 -14.89 22.44 -12.75
CA ASN A 33 -14.53 22.21 -14.14
C ASN A 33 -13.45 21.12 -14.25
N THR A 34 -13.17 20.68 -15.48
CA THR A 34 -12.16 19.63 -15.76
C THR A 34 -10.77 20.03 -15.27
N ARG A 35 -10.38 21.30 -15.40
CA ARG A 35 -9.08 21.80 -14.92
C ARG A 35 -8.94 21.60 -13.42
N GLU A 36 -9.97 21.94 -12.64
CA GLU A 36 -9.99 21.71 -11.19
C GLU A 36 -10.04 20.22 -10.82
N LEU A 37 -10.69 19.39 -11.64
CA LEU A 37 -10.69 17.93 -11.46
C LEU A 37 -9.26 17.38 -11.50
N PHE A 38 -8.46 17.85 -12.46
CA PHE A 38 -7.05 17.47 -12.60
C PHE A 38 -6.12 18.16 -11.57
N GLN A 39 -6.63 19.08 -10.75
CA GLN A 39 -5.89 19.66 -9.62
C GLN A 39 -6.00 18.85 -8.33
N TRP A 40 -6.64 17.68 -8.36
CA TRP A 40 -6.75 16.79 -7.20
C TRP A 40 -5.41 16.52 -6.49
N PRO A 41 -4.28 16.25 -7.19
CA PRO A 41 -2.98 16.07 -6.53
C PRO A 41 -2.53 17.29 -5.70
N GLN A 42 -2.79 18.51 -6.18
CA GLN A 42 -2.47 19.75 -5.45
C GLN A 42 -3.34 19.91 -4.20
N ARG A 43 -4.59 19.46 -4.25
CA ARG A 43 -5.49 19.45 -3.08
C ARG A 43 -5.02 18.46 -2.03
N VAL A 44 -4.61 17.26 -2.45
CA VAL A 44 -4.00 16.26 -1.56
C VAL A 44 -2.76 16.84 -0.90
N ALA A 45 -1.87 17.47 -1.66
CA ALA A 45 -0.67 18.09 -1.12
C ALA A 45 -1.01 19.15 -0.05
N ALA A 46 -1.94 20.06 -0.34
CA ALA A 46 -2.33 21.14 0.56
C ALA A 46 -3.06 20.66 1.84
N ALA A 47 -3.65 19.46 1.83
CA ALA A 47 -4.36 18.89 2.97
C ALA A 47 -3.44 18.24 4.03
N LEU A 48 -2.15 18.07 3.72
CA LEU A 48 -1.19 17.44 4.64
C LEU A 48 -0.72 18.43 5.71
N ASP A 49 -0.75 17.99 6.97
CA ASP A 49 -0.22 18.78 8.08
C ASP A 49 1.32 18.74 8.16
N PRO A 50 1.98 19.67 8.89
CA PRO A 50 3.44 19.70 9.00
C PRO A 50 4.08 18.39 9.53
N ALA A 51 3.42 17.67 10.42
CA ALA A 51 3.93 16.41 10.97
C ALA A 51 3.82 15.26 9.95
N GLU A 52 2.71 15.20 9.22
CA GLU A 52 2.52 14.30 8.08
C GLU A 52 3.58 14.53 7.00
N LEU A 53 3.85 15.80 6.65
CA LEU A 53 4.86 16.18 5.67
C LEU A 53 6.27 15.79 6.11
N CYS A 54 6.62 16.00 7.39
CA CYS A 54 7.91 15.62 7.92
C CYS A 54 8.13 14.10 7.79
N ARG A 55 7.13 13.29 8.21
CA ARG A 55 7.18 11.83 8.08
C ARG A 55 7.27 11.39 6.62
N LEU A 56 6.43 11.96 5.76
CA LEU A 56 6.44 11.65 4.33
C LEU A 56 7.80 11.96 3.71
N ARG A 57 8.39 13.11 4.03
CA ARG A 57 9.72 13.46 3.52
C ARG A 57 10.78 12.46 3.95
N SER A 58 10.79 12.06 5.23
CA SER A 58 11.74 11.05 5.73
C SER A 58 11.59 9.70 5.02
N ILE A 59 10.35 9.29 4.73
CA ILE A 59 10.07 8.07 3.94
C ILE A 59 10.63 8.21 2.52
N LEU A 60 10.32 9.32 1.83
CA LEU A 60 10.74 9.54 0.44
C LEU A 60 12.27 9.65 0.31
N LEU A 61 12.95 10.23 1.30
CA LEU A 61 14.42 10.28 1.33
C LEU A 61 15.07 8.91 1.49
N SER A 62 14.33 7.90 1.96
CA SER A 62 14.82 6.53 2.13
C SER A 62 14.43 5.60 0.99
N ASP A 63 13.90 6.16 -0.10
CA ASP A 63 13.29 5.45 -1.22
C ASP A 63 12.07 4.59 -0.83
N VAL A 64 11.19 4.37 -1.81
CA VAL A 64 10.00 3.53 -1.68
C VAL A 64 9.99 2.52 -2.83
N VAL A 65 10.14 1.24 -2.50
CA VAL A 65 10.05 0.15 -3.47
C VAL A 65 8.59 -0.19 -3.69
N VAL A 66 8.11 0.06 -4.91
CA VAL A 66 6.72 -0.14 -5.32
C VAL A 66 6.63 -1.38 -6.20
N PHE A 67 5.65 -2.23 -5.92
CA PHE A 67 5.28 -3.33 -6.80
C PHE A 67 3.77 -3.54 -6.79
N SER A 68 3.26 -4.19 -7.84
CA SER A 68 1.83 -4.38 -7.99
C SER A 68 1.45 -5.77 -8.50
N ASP A 69 0.29 -6.25 -8.03
CA ASP A 69 -0.35 -7.50 -8.43
C ASP A 69 -1.77 -7.22 -8.91
N TYR A 70 -2.17 -7.69 -10.09
CA TYR A 70 -3.37 -7.22 -10.78
C TYR A 70 -3.35 -5.70 -10.98
N SER A 71 -2.22 -5.20 -11.48
CA SER A 71 -1.96 -3.77 -11.63
C SER A 71 -2.88 -3.09 -12.65
N GLY A 72 -3.55 -3.87 -13.51
CA GLY A 72 -4.26 -3.36 -14.67
C GLY A 72 -3.31 -2.56 -15.55
N TYR A 73 -3.49 -1.25 -15.58
CA TYR A 73 -2.72 -0.35 -16.44
C TYR A 73 -1.61 0.42 -15.71
N GLY A 74 -1.27 0.06 -14.46
CA GLY A 74 -0.23 0.73 -13.69
C GLY A 74 -0.66 2.09 -13.12
N SER A 75 -1.95 2.21 -12.76
CA SER A 75 -2.53 3.46 -12.26
C SER A 75 -1.88 3.98 -10.98
N GLU A 76 -1.34 3.09 -10.15
CA GLU A 76 -0.60 3.42 -8.94
C GLU A 76 0.66 4.24 -9.23
N ARG A 77 1.34 3.95 -10.35
CA ARG A 77 2.54 4.69 -10.78
C ARG A 77 2.18 6.11 -11.17
N GLU A 78 1.12 6.28 -11.94
CA GLU A 78 0.63 7.61 -12.32
C GLU A 78 0.18 8.40 -11.09
N ALA A 79 -0.62 7.78 -10.21
CA ALA A 79 -1.12 8.41 -9.00
C ALA A 79 0.02 8.89 -8.09
N LEU A 80 1.00 8.03 -7.80
CA LEU A 80 2.17 8.38 -6.97
C LEU A 80 3.01 9.49 -7.60
N THR A 81 3.25 9.42 -8.92
CA THR A 81 4.01 10.45 -9.64
C THR A 81 3.31 11.81 -9.61
N CYS A 82 1.99 11.82 -9.85
CA CYS A 82 1.18 13.04 -9.84
C CYS A 82 1.14 13.69 -8.45
N VAL A 83 0.92 12.90 -7.40
CA VAL A 83 0.90 13.39 -6.01
C VAL A 83 2.28 13.90 -5.59
N LEU A 84 3.36 13.17 -5.88
CA LEU A 84 4.71 13.62 -5.56
C LEU A 84 5.06 14.93 -6.24
N ARG A 85 4.75 15.07 -7.55
CA ARG A 85 4.98 16.33 -8.28
C ARG A 85 4.24 17.49 -7.62
N ALA A 86 2.98 17.27 -7.22
CA ALA A 86 2.19 18.29 -6.57
C ALA A 86 2.75 18.68 -5.20
N ILE A 87 3.22 17.73 -4.40
CA ILE A 87 3.89 17.99 -3.11
C ILE A 87 5.17 18.78 -3.32
N CYS A 88 6.03 18.35 -4.25
CA CYS A 88 7.28 19.07 -4.54
C CYS A 88 7.02 20.50 -5.01
N GLN A 89 6.02 20.70 -5.87
CA GLN A 89 5.63 22.04 -6.32
C GLN A 89 5.06 22.90 -5.19
N HIS A 90 4.21 22.33 -4.33
CA HIS A 90 3.53 23.06 -3.26
C HIS A 90 4.50 23.48 -2.14
N TYR A 91 5.42 22.60 -1.75
CA TYR A 91 6.34 22.82 -0.63
C TYR A 91 7.77 23.19 -1.06
N GLY A 92 8.01 23.37 -2.36
CA GLY A 92 9.35 23.69 -2.89
C GLY A 92 10.39 22.60 -2.62
N TRP A 93 9.99 21.33 -2.59
CA TRP A 93 10.94 20.23 -2.38
C TRP A 93 11.73 19.96 -3.66
N HIS A 94 13.04 19.85 -3.49
CA HIS A 94 13.97 19.40 -4.53
C HIS A 94 14.49 18.02 -4.13
N LEU A 95 14.01 16.99 -4.83
CA LEU A 95 14.52 15.62 -4.68
C LEU A 95 15.55 15.37 -5.78
N GLU A 96 16.73 14.87 -5.42
CA GLU A 96 17.81 14.60 -6.37
C GLU A 96 17.45 13.51 -7.39
N LYS A 97 16.54 12.60 -6.99
CA LYS A 97 16.06 11.47 -7.79
C LYS A 97 14.59 11.20 -7.48
N ASP A 98 13.94 10.43 -8.34
CA ASP A 98 12.62 9.86 -8.05
C ASP A 98 12.74 8.90 -6.86
N PRO A 99 12.01 9.14 -5.74
CA PRO A 99 12.05 8.28 -4.57
C PRO A 99 11.34 6.94 -4.82
N PHE A 100 10.52 6.81 -5.87
CA PHE A 100 9.81 5.57 -6.16
C PHE A 100 10.63 4.63 -7.05
N ILE A 101 10.90 3.43 -6.53
CA ILE A 101 11.54 2.34 -7.27
C ILE A 101 10.45 1.35 -7.68
N TYR A 102 9.92 1.53 -8.89
CA TYR A 102 8.97 0.58 -9.48
C TYR A 102 9.69 -0.71 -9.86
N ALA A 103 9.53 -1.75 -9.05
CA ALA A 103 10.32 -2.96 -9.20
C ALA A 103 9.66 -4.01 -10.09
N ARG A 104 8.35 -4.24 -9.90
CA ARG A 104 7.59 -5.20 -10.71
C ARG A 104 6.09 -4.88 -10.77
N SER A 105 5.45 -5.37 -11.80
CA SER A 105 4.00 -5.50 -11.90
C SER A 105 3.63 -6.94 -12.29
N CYS A 106 2.42 -7.36 -11.97
CA CYS A 106 1.86 -8.64 -12.38
C CYS A 106 0.42 -8.42 -12.86
N ASP A 107 0.07 -9.00 -14.01
CA ASP A 107 -1.31 -9.00 -14.49
C ASP A 107 -1.55 -10.20 -15.41
N ILE A 108 -2.76 -10.78 -15.36
CA ILE A 108 -3.16 -11.93 -16.18
C ILE A 108 -3.79 -11.53 -17.52
N GLY A 109 -4.28 -10.29 -17.62
CA GLY A 109 -4.89 -9.77 -18.83
C GLY A 109 -3.84 -9.41 -19.88
N GLN A 110 -4.03 -9.90 -21.11
CA GLN A 110 -3.10 -9.61 -22.21
C GLN A 110 -2.97 -8.11 -22.52
N LEU A 111 -4.09 -7.37 -22.53
CA LEU A 111 -4.07 -5.93 -22.79
C LEU A 111 -3.37 -5.15 -21.66
N PRO A 112 -3.70 -5.33 -20.37
CA PRO A 112 -2.87 -4.87 -19.25
C PRO A 112 -1.39 -5.16 -19.42
N GLN A 113 -1.01 -6.41 -19.73
CA GLN A 113 0.39 -6.79 -19.92
C GLN A 113 1.09 -6.02 -21.06
N GLN A 114 0.39 -5.75 -22.17
CA GLN A 114 0.94 -4.95 -23.27
C GLN A 114 1.20 -3.51 -22.85
N VAL A 115 0.24 -2.89 -22.14
CA VAL A 115 0.39 -1.52 -21.62
C VAL A 115 1.54 -1.44 -20.62
N LEU A 116 1.62 -2.39 -19.69
CA LEU A 116 2.70 -2.43 -18.69
C LEU A 116 4.08 -2.65 -19.33
N GLN A 117 4.18 -3.47 -20.38
CA GLN A 117 5.43 -3.59 -21.17
C GLN A 117 5.82 -2.25 -21.81
N ALA A 118 4.87 -1.58 -22.46
CA ALA A 118 5.12 -0.26 -23.06
C ALA A 118 5.52 0.79 -22.02
N LEU A 119 4.89 0.79 -20.83
CA LEU A 119 5.24 1.67 -19.70
C LEU A 119 6.63 1.36 -19.12
N ALA A 120 7.03 0.09 -19.09
CA ALA A 120 8.37 -0.31 -18.67
C ALA A 120 9.44 0.16 -19.66
N GLU A 121 9.17 0.00 -20.97
CA GLU A 121 10.05 0.40 -22.06
C GLU A 121 10.21 1.92 -22.19
N SER A 122 9.12 2.67 -22.01
CA SER A 122 9.11 4.15 -22.10
C SER A 122 9.60 4.86 -20.85
N SER A 123 9.84 4.15 -19.74
CA SER A 123 10.17 4.76 -18.44
C SER A 123 11.44 5.60 -18.43
N GLY A 124 12.37 5.40 -19.39
CA GLY A 124 13.67 6.07 -19.42
C GLY A 124 14.59 5.73 -18.24
N VAL A 125 14.13 4.89 -17.31
CA VAL A 125 14.90 4.44 -16.15
C VAL A 125 15.87 3.35 -16.58
N LYS A 126 17.12 3.40 -16.08
CA LYS A 126 18.15 2.40 -16.40
C LYS A 126 17.72 0.97 -16.06
N SER A 127 16.94 0.80 -15.01
CA SER A 127 16.34 -0.48 -14.60
C SER A 127 14.85 -0.47 -14.93
N ARG A 128 14.45 -1.21 -15.95
CA ARG A 128 13.03 -1.39 -16.30
C ARG A 128 12.33 -2.24 -15.24
N PRO A 129 11.09 -1.93 -14.83
CA PRO A 129 10.32 -2.79 -13.93
C PRO A 129 10.09 -4.17 -14.56
N CYS A 130 10.08 -5.21 -13.75
CA CYS A 130 9.69 -6.55 -14.21
C CYS A 130 8.18 -6.59 -14.49
N LEU A 131 7.76 -7.44 -15.42
CA LEU A 131 6.36 -7.78 -15.61
C LEU A 131 6.19 -9.30 -15.56
N PHE A 132 5.28 -9.76 -14.72
CA PHE A 132 4.91 -11.17 -14.58
C PHE A 132 3.49 -11.42 -15.07
N ALA A 133 3.25 -12.61 -15.62
CA ALA A 133 1.99 -12.93 -16.29
C ALA A 133 0.91 -13.46 -15.33
N ASP A 134 1.29 -14.13 -14.25
CA ASP A 134 0.35 -14.75 -13.33
C ASP A 134 0.94 -14.78 -11.92
N VAL A 135 0.15 -14.35 -10.93
CA VAL A 135 0.56 -14.36 -9.51
C VAL A 135 0.76 -15.79 -9.01
N VAL A 136 0.04 -16.77 -9.58
CA VAL A 136 0.16 -18.17 -9.15
C VAL A 136 1.58 -18.67 -9.38
N GLU A 137 2.24 -18.19 -10.43
CA GLU A 137 3.62 -18.51 -10.77
C GLU A 137 4.67 -17.80 -9.88
N HIS A 138 4.24 -16.96 -8.93
CA HIS A 138 5.14 -16.48 -7.86
C HIS A 138 5.57 -17.61 -6.93
N CYS A 139 4.78 -18.69 -6.87
CA CYS A 139 5.03 -19.83 -6.02
C CYS A 139 6.18 -20.70 -6.55
N ALA A 140 6.80 -21.48 -5.67
CA ALA A 140 7.71 -22.55 -6.06
C ALA A 140 7.04 -23.51 -7.09
N PRO A 141 7.75 -24.03 -8.10
CA PRO A 141 7.15 -24.83 -9.18
C PRO A 141 6.32 -26.03 -8.70
N GLN A 142 6.77 -26.70 -7.63
CA GLN A 142 6.04 -27.82 -7.03
C GLN A 142 4.71 -27.38 -6.42
N ALA A 143 4.67 -26.20 -5.80
CA ALA A 143 3.44 -25.61 -5.27
C ALA A 143 2.48 -25.24 -6.40
N VAL A 144 2.97 -24.65 -7.50
CA VAL A 144 2.13 -24.34 -8.69
C VAL A 144 1.43 -25.60 -9.20
N SER A 145 2.14 -26.72 -9.31
CA SER A 145 1.56 -27.99 -9.73
C SER A 145 0.46 -28.46 -8.78
N TRP A 146 0.70 -28.37 -7.47
CA TRP A 146 -0.29 -28.76 -6.46
C TRP A 146 -1.53 -27.87 -6.50
N LEU A 147 -1.33 -26.55 -6.59
CA LEU A 147 -2.39 -25.55 -6.65
C LEU A 147 -3.31 -25.78 -7.86
N ARG A 148 -2.74 -25.99 -9.05
CA ARG A 148 -3.50 -26.26 -10.27
C ARG A 148 -4.30 -27.57 -10.18
N ALA A 149 -3.76 -28.59 -9.53
CA ALA A 149 -4.47 -29.85 -9.31
C ALA A 149 -5.58 -29.73 -8.24
N GLY A 150 -5.49 -28.76 -7.34
CA GLY A 150 -6.50 -28.48 -6.32
C GLY A 150 -7.67 -27.63 -6.80
N VAL A 151 -7.61 -27.07 -8.02
CA VAL A 151 -8.70 -26.26 -8.59
C VAL A 151 -9.93 -27.15 -8.80
N PRO A 152 -11.11 -26.77 -8.27
CA PRO A 152 -12.33 -27.53 -8.47
C PRO A 152 -12.74 -27.58 -9.95
N ALA A 153 -13.35 -28.70 -10.36
CA ALA A 153 -13.90 -28.83 -11.71
C ALA A 153 -15.03 -27.81 -11.97
N GLU A 154 -15.20 -27.37 -13.22
CA GLU A 154 -16.19 -26.33 -13.56
C GLU A 154 -17.64 -26.74 -13.28
N ASP A 155 -17.92 -28.05 -13.27
CA ASP A 155 -19.22 -28.68 -13.08
C ASP A 155 -19.52 -29.06 -11.62
N CYS A 156 -18.58 -28.84 -10.69
CA CYS A 156 -18.83 -29.10 -9.27
C CYS A 156 -19.83 -28.10 -8.66
N SER A 157 -20.42 -28.48 -7.53
CA SER A 157 -21.33 -27.59 -6.79
C SER A 157 -20.60 -26.37 -6.20
N MET A 158 -21.34 -25.30 -5.91
CA MET A 158 -20.77 -24.11 -5.25
C MET A 158 -20.11 -24.46 -3.91
N ASP A 159 -20.71 -25.35 -3.11
CA ASP A 159 -20.18 -25.75 -1.82
C ASP A 159 -18.85 -26.54 -1.95
N GLU A 160 -18.75 -27.41 -2.95
CA GLU A 160 -17.51 -28.14 -3.25
C GLU A 160 -16.41 -27.19 -3.70
N ALA A 161 -16.72 -26.21 -4.56
CA ALA A 161 -15.77 -25.20 -4.99
C ALA A 161 -15.26 -24.35 -3.82
N VAL A 162 -16.17 -23.87 -2.95
CA VAL A 162 -15.80 -23.13 -1.73
C VAL A 162 -14.88 -23.96 -0.84
N LYS A 163 -15.22 -25.24 -0.61
CA LYS A 163 -14.42 -26.16 0.20
C LYS A 163 -13.03 -26.37 -0.41
N ALA A 164 -12.93 -26.53 -1.72
CA ALA A 164 -11.66 -26.70 -2.42
C ALA A 164 -10.77 -25.44 -2.27
N TYR A 165 -11.31 -24.24 -2.49
CA TYR A 165 -10.54 -23.01 -2.32
C TYR A 165 -10.13 -22.75 -0.86
N ASN A 166 -10.97 -23.08 0.11
CA ASN A 166 -10.58 -23.01 1.53
C ASN A 166 -9.42 -23.98 1.83
N THR A 167 -9.47 -25.21 1.29
CA THR A 167 -8.39 -26.19 1.43
C THR A 167 -7.08 -25.68 0.82
N ILE A 168 -7.15 -25.01 -0.33
CA ILE A 168 -5.99 -24.36 -0.96
C ILE A 168 -5.41 -23.28 -0.05
N MET A 169 -6.24 -22.39 0.51
CA MET A 169 -5.77 -21.33 1.40
C MET A 169 -5.09 -21.89 2.65
N GLU A 170 -5.71 -22.88 3.30
CA GLU A 170 -5.14 -23.55 4.48
C GLU A 170 -3.78 -24.17 4.17
N TRP A 171 -3.68 -24.88 3.04
CA TRP A 171 -2.43 -25.47 2.58
C TRP A 171 -1.36 -24.42 2.28
N LEU A 172 -1.72 -23.34 1.57
CA LEU A 172 -0.82 -22.23 1.25
C LEU A 172 -0.24 -21.62 2.53
N LEU A 173 -1.10 -21.31 3.51
CA LEU A 173 -0.65 -20.75 4.78
C LEU A 173 0.27 -21.73 5.51
N ALA A 174 -0.09 -23.01 5.61
CA ALA A 174 0.76 -24.01 6.27
C ALA A 174 2.15 -24.18 5.61
N ASN A 175 2.27 -23.92 4.31
CA ASN A 175 3.47 -24.16 3.51
C ASN A 175 4.18 -22.88 3.04
N ARG A 176 3.69 -21.70 3.45
CA ARG A 176 4.07 -20.39 2.91
C ARG A 176 5.58 -20.10 2.90
N SER A 177 6.34 -20.64 3.84
CA SER A 177 7.78 -20.41 3.96
C SER A 177 8.59 -20.93 2.77
N TRP A 178 8.25 -22.10 2.23
CA TRP A 178 8.91 -22.67 1.04
C TRP A 178 8.14 -22.40 -0.25
N VAL A 179 6.82 -22.16 -0.16
CA VAL A 179 5.99 -21.79 -1.32
C VAL A 179 6.41 -20.42 -1.87
N PHE A 180 6.77 -19.46 -1.00
CA PHE A 180 7.17 -18.10 -1.38
C PHE A 180 8.65 -17.83 -1.02
N PRO A 181 9.62 -18.48 -1.69
CA PRO A 181 11.02 -18.28 -1.38
C PRO A 181 11.46 -16.85 -1.70
N LEU A 182 12.46 -16.35 -0.97
CA LEU A 182 13.03 -15.00 -1.21
C LEU A 182 13.77 -14.92 -2.54
N ASP A 183 14.45 -15.99 -2.93
CA ASP A 183 15.20 -16.12 -4.18
C ASP A 183 14.36 -16.69 -5.34
N GLY A 184 13.04 -16.79 -5.15
CA GLY A 184 12.09 -17.23 -6.16
C GLY A 184 12.20 -16.40 -7.44
N LYS A 185 12.14 -17.06 -8.60
CA LYS A 185 12.23 -16.42 -9.91
C LYS A 185 11.08 -16.84 -10.81
N GLN A 186 10.62 -15.91 -11.63
CA GLN A 186 9.62 -16.15 -12.66
C GLN A 186 10.06 -15.58 -14.01
N ALA A 187 9.56 -16.15 -15.10
CA ALA A 187 9.75 -15.60 -16.44
C ALA A 187 9.19 -14.18 -16.54
N CYS A 188 10.06 -13.21 -16.80
CA CYS A 188 9.69 -11.81 -16.94
C CYS A 188 9.36 -11.48 -18.39
N LEU A 189 8.19 -10.90 -18.64
CA LEU A 189 7.75 -10.48 -19.97
C LEU A 189 8.56 -9.31 -20.52
N VAL A 190 9.12 -8.44 -19.67
CA VAL A 190 9.96 -7.29 -20.09
C VAL A 190 11.41 -7.70 -20.36
N HIS A 191 11.99 -8.52 -19.47
CA HIS A 191 13.40 -8.90 -19.55
C HIS A 191 13.67 -10.19 -20.32
N LYS A 192 12.62 -10.97 -20.65
CA LYS A 192 12.69 -12.26 -21.35
C LYS A 192 13.65 -13.27 -20.68
N LYS A 193 13.72 -13.23 -19.34
CA LYS A 193 14.53 -14.13 -18.50
C LYS A 193 13.86 -14.36 -17.15
N ALA A 194 14.37 -15.30 -16.37
CA ALA A 194 13.95 -15.51 -14.99
C ALA A 194 14.41 -14.35 -14.10
N CYS A 195 13.46 -13.57 -13.58
CA CYS A 195 13.71 -12.42 -12.70
C CYS A 195 13.22 -12.72 -11.27
N PRO A 196 13.83 -12.11 -10.24
CA PRO A 196 13.36 -12.26 -8.86
C PRO A 196 11.90 -11.82 -8.70
N VAL A 197 11.09 -12.64 -8.04
CA VAL A 197 9.69 -12.33 -7.71
C VAL A 197 9.62 -11.36 -6.53
N CYS A 198 10.50 -11.52 -5.53
CA CYS A 198 10.61 -10.59 -4.41
C CYS A 198 11.56 -9.44 -4.75
N PRO A 199 11.07 -8.20 -4.93
CA PRO A 199 11.93 -7.04 -5.24
C PRO A 199 12.98 -6.77 -4.18
N MET A 200 12.65 -7.11 -2.94
CA MET A 200 13.45 -6.84 -1.76
C MET A 200 14.46 -7.94 -1.45
N ALA A 201 14.56 -9.01 -2.26
CA ALA A 201 15.47 -10.13 -2.00
C ALA A 201 16.94 -9.68 -1.88
N GLY A 202 17.40 -8.80 -2.79
CA GLY A 202 18.76 -8.25 -2.75
C GLY A 202 19.00 -7.37 -1.52
N TRP A 203 17.99 -6.61 -1.10
CA TRP A 203 18.05 -5.81 0.13
C TRP A 203 18.03 -6.69 1.37
N ALA A 204 17.20 -7.72 1.43
CA ALA A 204 17.14 -8.66 2.55
C ALA A 204 18.50 -9.33 2.77
N ALA A 205 19.15 -9.78 1.69
CA ALA A 205 20.50 -10.33 1.74
C ALA A 205 21.52 -9.30 2.25
N ARG A 206 21.44 -8.04 1.80
CA ARG A 206 22.32 -6.96 2.27
C ARG A 206 22.10 -6.62 3.74
N VAL A 207 20.85 -6.50 4.19
CA VAL A 207 20.50 -6.20 5.59
C VAL A 207 20.97 -7.33 6.49
N GLN A 208 20.76 -8.58 6.10
CA GLN A 208 21.28 -9.72 6.86
C GLN A 208 22.81 -9.66 6.98
N HIS A 209 23.50 -9.40 5.86
CA HIS A 209 24.95 -9.23 5.86
C HIS A 209 25.42 -8.10 6.80
N LEU A 210 24.75 -6.94 6.80
CA LEU A 210 25.07 -5.84 7.69
C LEU A 210 24.84 -6.19 9.17
N ARG A 211 23.75 -6.92 9.49
CA ARG A 211 23.49 -7.42 10.84
C ARG A 211 24.55 -8.41 11.29
N ASP A 212 24.99 -9.30 10.40
CA ASP A 212 26.04 -10.27 10.68
C ASP A 212 27.37 -9.57 10.98
N LEU A 213 27.70 -8.52 10.22
CA LEU A 213 28.88 -7.67 10.46
C LEU A 213 28.79 -6.91 11.79
N GLN A 214 27.64 -6.29 12.10
CA GLN A 214 27.42 -5.59 13.38
C GLN A 214 27.50 -6.57 14.56
N GLY A 215 26.90 -7.75 14.43
CA GLY A 215 26.99 -8.82 15.43
C GLY A 215 28.42 -9.29 15.64
N ALA A 216 29.21 -9.42 14.56
CA ALA A 216 30.63 -9.76 14.64
C ALA A 216 31.47 -8.64 15.29
N GLN A 217 31.20 -7.38 14.96
CA GLN A 217 31.86 -6.22 15.59
C GLN A 217 31.54 -6.12 17.08
N LYS A 218 30.27 -6.33 17.46
CA LYS A 218 29.85 -6.36 18.86
C LYS A 218 30.58 -7.46 19.63
N ARG A 219 30.61 -8.69 19.10
CA ARG A 219 31.37 -9.81 19.70
C ARG A 219 32.84 -9.46 19.90
N LYS A 220 33.49 -8.85 18.89
CA LYS A 220 34.90 -8.40 19.02
C LYS A 220 35.11 -7.35 20.11
N ARG A 221 34.17 -6.40 20.27
CA ARG A 221 34.22 -5.40 21.34
C ARG A 221 34.03 -6.05 22.71
N ASP A 222 33.09 -6.98 22.82
CA ASP A 222 32.81 -7.71 24.06
C ASP A 222 34.01 -8.61 24.45
N GLU A 223 34.63 -9.31 23.49
CA GLU A 223 35.85 -10.10 23.68
C GLU A 223 37.05 -9.23 24.11
N ALA A 224 37.24 -8.07 23.47
CA ALA A 224 38.30 -7.13 23.85
C ALA A 224 38.10 -6.59 25.27
N PHE A 225 36.86 -6.24 25.63
CA PHE A 225 36.51 -5.79 26.97
C PHE A 225 36.79 -6.86 28.04
N LEU A 226 36.38 -8.11 27.81
CA LEU A 226 36.65 -9.21 28.72
C LEU A 226 38.15 -9.50 28.86
N HIS A 227 38.90 -9.38 27.78
CA HIS A 227 40.35 -9.55 27.81
C HIS A 227 41.06 -8.43 28.59
N ASP A 228 40.62 -7.17 28.44
CA ASP A 228 41.15 -6.04 29.20
C ASP A 228 40.80 -6.13 30.69
N GLN A 229 39.59 -6.61 31.01
CA GLN A 229 39.18 -6.90 32.38
C GLN A 229 40.06 -7.99 33.02
N ALA A 230 40.28 -9.11 32.31
CA ALA A 230 41.14 -10.20 32.79
C ALA A 230 42.59 -9.75 33.00
N LYS A 231 43.10 -8.83 32.16
CA LYS A 231 44.43 -8.23 32.34
C LYS A 231 44.50 -7.33 33.58
N ALA A 232 43.46 -6.53 33.84
CA ALA A 232 43.42 -5.67 35.01
C ALA A 232 43.42 -6.50 36.31
N GLU A 233 42.61 -7.57 36.37
CA GLU A 233 42.56 -8.49 37.50
C GLU A 233 43.91 -9.19 37.74
N ALA A 234 44.64 -9.57 36.68
CA ALA A 234 45.97 -10.17 36.80
C ALA A 234 47.06 -9.21 37.32
N VAL A 235 46.89 -7.89 37.13
CA VAL A 235 47.82 -6.87 37.66
C VAL A 235 47.56 -6.61 39.15
N GLU A 236 46.30 -6.65 39.59
CA GLU A 236 45.94 -6.47 41.01
C GLU A 236 46.48 -7.62 41.88
N ASP A 237 46.52 -8.85 41.36
CA ASP A 237 47.05 -10.01 42.08
C ASP A 237 48.59 -10.00 42.20
N ALA A 238 49.27 -9.17 41.39
CA ALA A 238 50.73 -9.13 41.29
C ALA A 238 51.42 -8.06 42.18
N GLY A 239 50.68 -7.20 42.89
CA GLY A 239 51.34 -6.11 43.63
C GLY A 239 50.44 -5.24 44.50
N SER A 240 49.90 -5.80 45.58
CA SER A 240 49.29 -5.00 46.65
C SER A 240 50.38 -4.39 47.54
N ALA A 241 50.85 -3.20 47.18
CA ALA A 241 51.51 -2.29 48.11
C ALA A 241 51.37 -0.82 47.64
N ASN A 242 50.46 -0.10 48.31
CA ASN A 242 50.42 1.35 48.49
C ASN A 242 50.47 2.24 47.24
N LEU A 243 49.33 2.83 46.84
CA LEU A 243 49.28 4.26 46.52
C LEU A 243 47.84 4.79 46.58
N ALA A 244 47.59 5.76 47.45
CA ALA A 244 46.36 6.52 47.50
C ALA A 244 46.40 7.60 46.41
N THR A 245 45.52 7.50 45.41
CA THR A 245 45.45 8.49 44.33
C THR A 245 44.05 9.08 44.25
N THR A 246 44.00 10.39 44.49
CA THR A 246 42.83 11.27 44.40
C THR A 246 42.34 11.40 42.97
N VAL A 247 41.05 11.13 42.74
CA VAL A 247 40.38 11.28 41.43
C VAL A 247 39.98 12.74 41.22
N PRO A 248 40.36 13.41 40.10
CA PRO A 248 39.88 14.74 39.79
C PRO A 248 38.44 14.69 39.26
N ALA A 249 37.60 15.55 39.80
CA ALA A 249 36.27 15.84 39.28
C ALA A 249 36.40 16.79 38.08
N GLU A 250 36.47 16.24 36.87
CA GLU A 250 36.36 17.04 35.64
C GLU A 250 34.98 16.91 35.00
N ALA A 251 34.47 18.07 34.63
CA ALA A 251 33.10 18.35 34.25
C ALA A 251 32.74 17.72 32.89
N CYS A 252 31.61 17.02 32.89
CA CYS A 252 30.93 16.54 31.69
C CYS A 252 30.15 17.71 31.06
N GLU A 253 30.81 18.53 30.25
CA GLU A 253 30.14 19.46 29.34
C GLU A 253 29.81 18.73 28.02
N THR A 254 28.61 18.18 27.93
CA THR A 254 28.05 17.67 26.67
C THR A 254 27.48 18.84 25.87
N THR A 255 28.25 19.33 24.89
CA THR A 255 27.74 20.21 23.84
C THR A 255 26.81 19.42 22.93
N ALA A 256 25.52 19.72 23.02
CA ALA A 256 24.48 19.18 22.13
C ALA A 256 24.48 19.89 20.76
N GLU A 257 25.64 19.91 20.09
CA GLU A 257 25.65 20.00 18.63
C GLU A 257 25.33 18.60 18.11
N GLY A 258 24.05 18.24 18.23
CA GLY A 258 23.55 16.98 17.72
C GLY A 258 23.75 16.99 16.22
N ASN A 259 24.83 16.33 15.76
CA ASN A 259 24.91 15.74 14.43
C ASN A 259 23.53 15.15 14.18
N GLY A 260 22.75 15.81 13.32
CA GLY A 260 21.40 15.39 13.00
C GLY A 260 21.52 14.04 12.35
N GLU A 261 21.52 12.99 13.17
CA GLU A 261 21.29 11.62 12.77
C GLU A 261 19.88 11.64 12.21
N HIS A 262 19.80 11.99 10.92
CA HIS A 262 18.64 11.74 10.11
C HIS A 262 18.23 10.31 10.46
N LEU A 263 16.97 10.15 10.88
CA LEU A 263 16.31 8.86 11.06
C LEU A 263 16.21 8.19 9.67
N ALA A 264 17.35 7.85 9.10
CA ALA A 264 17.48 7.16 7.85
C ALA A 264 16.95 5.75 8.12
N PHE A 265 15.92 5.36 7.39
CA PHE A 265 15.45 4.00 7.48
C PHE A 265 16.57 3.08 6.99
N ASP A 266 16.82 1.99 7.72
CA ASP A 266 17.86 1.01 7.36
C ASP A 266 17.63 0.36 5.98
N ARG A 267 16.43 0.53 5.42
CA ARG A 267 16.01 0.05 4.11
C ARG A 267 14.85 0.89 3.56
N PRO A 268 14.60 0.85 2.24
CA PRO A 268 13.43 1.48 1.67
C PRO A 268 12.12 0.88 2.20
N LEU A 269 11.08 1.71 2.19
CA LEU A 269 9.71 1.27 2.46
C LEU A 269 9.23 0.42 1.28
N SER A 270 8.68 -0.76 1.56
CA SER A 270 8.22 -1.70 0.54
C SER A 270 6.70 -1.74 0.50
N VAL A 271 6.14 -1.29 -0.63
CA VAL A 271 4.70 -1.08 -0.82
C VAL A 271 4.17 -1.91 -1.99
N CYS A 272 3.17 -2.75 -1.69
CA CYS A 272 2.40 -3.49 -2.67
C CYS A 272 1.09 -2.77 -2.99
N PHE A 273 0.67 -2.73 -4.25
CA PHE A 273 -0.68 -2.35 -4.68
C PHE A 273 -1.36 -3.53 -5.38
N ALA A 274 -2.65 -3.76 -5.13
CA ALA A 274 -3.39 -4.81 -5.82
C ALA A 274 -4.85 -4.48 -6.12
N GLY A 275 -5.24 -4.67 -7.39
CA GLY A 275 -6.63 -4.66 -7.84
C GLY A 275 -7.17 -6.09 -7.92
N VAL A 276 -7.43 -6.73 -6.78
CA VAL A 276 -7.74 -8.17 -6.75
C VAL A 276 -8.95 -8.53 -7.63
N SER A 277 -8.85 -9.66 -8.34
CA SER A 277 -9.88 -10.06 -9.33
C SER A 277 -11.28 -10.04 -8.73
N CYS A 278 -12.15 -9.27 -9.39
CA CYS A 278 -13.47 -8.95 -8.87
C CYS A 278 -14.61 -9.75 -9.54
N ASP A 279 -14.30 -10.66 -10.46
CA ASP A 279 -15.30 -11.33 -11.30
C ASP A 279 -16.30 -12.18 -10.49
N GLY A 280 -15.85 -12.78 -9.38
CA GLY A 280 -16.74 -13.47 -8.45
C GLY A 280 -17.66 -12.54 -7.64
N TRP A 281 -17.35 -11.24 -7.56
CA TRP A 281 -17.97 -10.27 -6.65
C TRP A 281 -18.76 -9.18 -7.38
N SER A 282 -18.39 -8.90 -8.62
CA SER A 282 -18.94 -7.85 -9.46
C SER A 282 -20.35 -8.19 -9.95
N VAL A 283 -21.19 -7.18 -10.12
CA VAL A 283 -22.51 -7.34 -10.75
C VAL A 283 -22.39 -7.81 -12.20
N MET A 284 -21.33 -7.38 -12.89
CA MET A 284 -21.02 -7.77 -14.27
C MET A 284 -20.40 -9.17 -14.38
N GLY A 285 -19.97 -9.75 -13.26
CA GLY A 285 -19.33 -11.06 -13.22
C GLY A 285 -20.32 -12.18 -12.91
N SER A 286 -19.79 -13.38 -12.65
CA SER A 286 -20.61 -14.57 -12.41
C SER A 286 -21.31 -14.59 -11.05
N GLN A 287 -20.94 -13.69 -10.14
CA GLN A 287 -21.43 -13.62 -8.76
C GLN A 287 -21.27 -14.94 -7.98
N LYS A 288 -20.36 -15.83 -8.41
CA LYS A 288 -20.04 -17.09 -7.71
C LYS A 288 -19.32 -16.86 -6.38
N ARG A 289 -18.87 -15.63 -6.08
CA ARG A 289 -18.21 -15.23 -4.83
C ARG A 289 -17.04 -16.19 -4.49
N PHE A 290 -17.09 -16.82 -3.32
CA PHE A 290 -16.12 -17.79 -2.82
C PHE A 290 -15.99 -19.08 -3.65
N ALA A 291 -16.91 -19.35 -4.59
CA ALA A 291 -16.82 -20.48 -5.51
C ALA A 291 -16.18 -20.10 -6.86
N HIS A 292 -15.78 -18.84 -7.05
CA HIS A 292 -15.26 -18.37 -8.34
C HIS A 292 -13.80 -18.78 -8.56
N HIS A 293 -13.37 -18.98 -9.81
CA HIS A 293 -11.98 -19.34 -10.12
C HIS A 293 -10.95 -18.25 -9.75
N SER A 294 -11.39 -17.01 -9.56
CA SER A 294 -10.55 -15.91 -9.04
C SER A 294 -10.06 -16.15 -7.62
N GLU A 295 -10.61 -17.14 -6.91
CA GLU A 295 -10.24 -17.46 -5.53
C GLU A 295 -8.84 -18.09 -5.44
N LEU A 296 -8.41 -18.89 -6.42
CA LEU A 296 -7.03 -19.39 -6.46
C LEU A 296 -6.00 -18.24 -6.46
N PRO A 297 -6.03 -17.32 -7.44
CA PRO A 297 -5.10 -16.19 -7.45
C PRO A 297 -5.20 -15.30 -6.21
N HIS A 298 -6.42 -15.09 -5.69
CA HIS A 298 -6.64 -14.35 -4.44
C HIS A 298 -5.97 -15.03 -3.24
N ASN A 299 -6.11 -16.35 -3.11
CA ASN A 299 -5.49 -17.12 -2.03
C ASN A 299 -3.96 -17.05 -2.10
N VAL A 300 -3.39 -17.16 -3.30
CA VAL A 300 -1.94 -17.00 -3.50
C VAL A 300 -1.49 -15.60 -3.11
N PHE A 301 -2.20 -14.56 -3.56
CA PHE A 301 -1.91 -13.17 -3.20
C PHE A 301 -1.88 -12.98 -1.68
N VAL A 302 -2.94 -13.38 -0.98
CA VAL A 302 -3.02 -13.21 0.48
C VAL A 302 -1.92 -13.98 1.21
N ALA A 303 -1.70 -15.25 0.85
CA ALA A 303 -0.67 -16.07 1.48
C ALA A 303 0.75 -15.53 1.21
N GLU A 304 0.99 -14.94 0.02
CA GLU A 304 2.24 -14.28 -0.28
C GLU A 304 2.47 -13.08 0.65
N ARG A 305 1.48 -12.19 0.84
CA ARG A 305 1.61 -11.03 1.76
C ARG A 305 1.98 -11.47 3.18
N VAL A 306 1.34 -12.52 3.69
CA VAL A 306 1.68 -13.10 5.01
C VAL A 306 3.14 -13.56 5.04
N ALA A 307 3.59 -14.31 4.02
CA ALA A 307 4.98 -14.77 3.94
C ALA A 307 5.97 -13.60 3.84
N ARG A 308 5.68 -12.56 3.04
CA ARG A 308 6.54 -11.39 2.88
C ARG A 308 6.62 -10.54 4.15
N ALA A 309 5.51 -10.41 4.87
CA ALA A 309 5.48 -9.75 6.17
C ALA A 309 6.35 -10.50 7.20
N GLU A 310 6.25 -11.83 7.25
CA GLU A 310 7.07 -12.68 8.12
C GLU A 310 8.57 -12.63 7.76
N GLN A 311 8.87 -12.57 6.46
CA GLN A 311 10.23 -12.40 5.95
C GLN A 311 10.77 -10.98 6.15
N GLY A 312 9.93 -10.01 6.54
CA GLY A 312 10.33 -8.62 6.76
C GLY A 312 10.66 -7.85 5.48
N VAL A 313 10.09 -8.28 4.35
CA VAL A 313 10.36 -7.74 3.00
C VAL A 313 9.17 -6.99 2.37
N GLU A 314 8.09 -6.82 3.13
CA GLU A 314 6.93 -6.02 2.77
C GLU A 314 6.42 -5.26 4.00
N ASP A 315 6.06 -4.00 3.82
CA ASP A 315 5.63 -3.10 4.91
C ASP A 315 4.15 -2.78 4.83
N VAL A 316 3.68 -2.48 3.63
CA VAL A 316 2.32 -2.03 3.37
C VAL A 316 1.80 -2.68 2.11
N CYS A 317 0.57 -3.16 2.15
CA CYS A 317 -0.17 -3.59 0.97
C CYS A 317 -1.49 -2.83 0.87
N PHE A 318 -1.72 -2.18 -0.27
CA PHE A 318 -3.00 -1.56 -0.62
C PHE A 318 -3.80 -2.49 -1.51
N VAL A 319 -5.08 -2.67 -1.20
CA VAL A 319 -6.01 -3.51 -1.95
C VAL A 319 -7.19 -2.67 -2.41
N GLU A 320 -7.51 -2.71 -3.71
CA GLU A 320 -8.74 -2.19 -4.30
C GLU A 320 -9.60 -3.35 -4.80
N CYS A 321 -10.92 -3.23 -4.64
CA CYS A 321 -11.87 -4.11 -5.32
C CYS A 321 -13.26 -3.45 -5.40
N THR A 322 -14.21 -4.13 -6.03
CA THR A 322 -15.62 -3.70 -6.07
C THR A 322 -16.22 -3.58 -4.67
N ALA A 323 -17.20 -2.71 -4.47
CA ALA A 323 -17.82 -2.49 -3.15
C ALA A 323 -18.47 -3.74 -2.51
N LYS A 324 -18.78 -4.77 -3.32
CA LYS A 324 -19.33 -6.07 -2.85
C LYS A 324 -18.25 -7.04 -2.36
N TYR A 325 -16.97 -6.75 -2.58
CA TYR A 325 -15.88 -7.57 -2.07
C TYR A 325 -15.87 -7.55 -0.53
N PRO A 326 -15.94 -8.71 0.14
CA PRO A 326 -16.05 -8.80 1.59
C PRO A 326 -14.65 -8.64 2.22
N CYS A 327 -14.12 -7.41 2.14
CA CYS A 327 -12.77 -7.07 2.59
C CYS A 327 -12.51 -7.55 4.03
N GLU A 328 -13.46 -7.30 4.94
CA GLU A 328 -13.33 -7.71 6.32
C GLU A 328 -13.20 -9.24 6.45
N GLN A 329 -14.06 -10.00 5.78
CA GLN A 329 -13.97 -11.46 5.80
C GLN A 329 -12.66 -11.94 5.18
N LYS A 330 -12.28 -11.43 4.00
CA LYS A 330 -11.15 -11.92 3.21
C LYS A 330 -9.77 -11.54 3.73
N LEU A 331 -9.64 -10.38 4.37
CA LEU A 331 -8.35 -9.86 4.83
C LEU A 331 -8.23 -9.88 6.36
N LYS A 332 -9.32 -9.61 7.10
CA LYS A 332 -9.27 -9.38 8.56
C LYS A 332 -9.77 -10.55 9.40
N LEU A 333 -11.00 -11.03 9.16
CA LEU A 333 -11.70 -11.98 10.04
C LEU A 333 -11.41 -13.45 9.74
N SER A 334 -11.14 -13.84 8.48
CA SER A 334 -10.92 -15.25 8.12
C SER A 334 -9.52 -15.80 8.43
N GLN A 335 -8.70 -15.09 9.22
CA GLN A 335 -7.37 -15.48 9.75
C GLN A 335 -6.08 -15.34 8.91
N PRO A 336 -6.01 -15.08 7.58
CA PRO A 336 -4.68 -15.14 6.94
C PRO A 336 -3.76 -14.03 7.46
N MET A 337 -4.27 -12.80 7.57
CA MET A 337 -3.44 -11.63 7.87
C MET A 337 -3.62 -11.10 9.29
N ALA A 338 -4.62 -11.55 10.06
CA ALA A 338 -4.90 -11.02 11.40
C ALA A 338 -3.70 -11.08 12.37
N GLY A 339 -2.85 -12.11 12.23
CA GLY A 339 -1.65 -12.27 13.07
C GLY A 339 -0.42 -11.50 12.57
N SER A 340 -0.43 -11.00 11.34
CA SER A 340 0.72 -10.35 10.70
C SER A 340 0.48 -8.89 10.32
N HIS A 341 -0.78 -8.47 10.18
CA HIS A 341 -1.14 -7.15 9.68
C HIS A 341 -2.22 -6.47 10.51
N HIS A 342 -2.12 -5.14 10.59
CA HIS A 342 -3.24 -4.27 10.92
C HIS A 342 -3.99 -3.90 9.62
N VAL A 343 -5.26 -4.28 9.50
CA VAL A 343 -6.06 -4.04 8.29
C VAL A 343 -7.03 -2.89 8.52
N LEU A 344 -6.81 -1.81 7.78
CA LEU A 344 -7.71 -0.68 7.64
C LEU A 344 -8.48 -0.84 6.33
N HIS A 345 -9.76 -0.52 6.31
CA HIS A 345 -10.49 -0.43 5.05
C HIS A 345 -11.55 0.65 5.12
N PHE A 346 -12.01 1.10 3.96
CA PHE A 346 -13.16 1.97 3.83
C PHE A 346 -13.79 1.75 2.44
N ARG A 347 -15.05 2.17 2.30
CA ARG A 347 -15.71 2.22 1.00
C ARG A 347 -15.74 3.66 0.52
N CYS A 348 -15.55 3.87 -0.77
CA CYS A 348 -15.75 5.18 -1.37
C CYS A 348 -16.28 5.04 -2.79
N ASN A 349 -16.82 6.15 -3.29
CA ASN A 349 -17.29 6.28 -4.65
C ASN A 349 -16.60 7.52 -5.24
N PRO A 350 -16.12 7.52 -6.50
CA PRO A 350 -15.60 8.74 -7.11
C PRO A 350 -16.54 9.95 -6.98
N LEU A 351 -17.87 9.73 -6.95
CA LEU A 351 -18.85 10.76 -6.60
C LEU A 351 -18.58 11.47 -5.28
N SER A 352 -18.13 10.75 -4.25
CA SER A 352 -17.76 11.29 -2.94
C SER A 352 -16.51 12.16 -3.00
N PHE A 353 -15.74 12.12 -4.08
CA PHE A 353 -14.57 12.98 -4.32
C PHE A 353 -14.88 14.09 -5.34
N GLY A 354 -16.15 14.28 -5.69
CA GLY A 354 -16.58 15.25 -6.67
C GLY A 354 -16.42 14.82 -8.13
N PHE A 355 -15.99 13.57 -8.38
CA PHE A 355 -15.88 13.04 -9.75
C PHE A 355 -17.25 12.58 -10.22
N PRO A 356 -17.68 12.93 -11.44
CA PRO A 356 -19.04 12.68 -11.88
C PRO A 356 -19.24 11.26 -12.43
N VAL A 357 -18.74 10.26 -11.72
CA VAL A 357 -18.81 8.85 -12.09
C VAL A 357 -19.16 8.03 -10.86
N SER A 358 -20.26 7.27 -10.93
CA SER A 358 -20.59 6.32 -9.87
C SER A 358 -19.86 5.01 -10.08
N ARG A 359 -18.81 4.78 -9.29
CA ARG A 359 -18.03 3.53 -9.33
C ARG A 359 -17.63 3.16 -7.91
N PRO A 360 -18.56 2.66 -7.08
CA PRO A 360 -18.27 2.36 -5.68
C PRO A 360 -17.22 1.25 -5.58
N ARG A 361 -16.26 1.45 -4.68
CA ARG A 361 -15.11 0.59 -4.42
C ARG A 361 -14.88 0.42 -2.94
N VAL A 362 -14.18 -0.65 -2.60
CA VAL A 362 -13.58 -0.83 -1.28
C VAL A 362 -12.07 -0.73 -1.43
N PHE A 363 -11.45 0.03 -0.53
CA PHE A 363 -10.02 0.17 -0.41
C PHE A 363 -9.60 -0.38 0.94
N ALA A 364 -8.46 -1.08 0.97
CA ALA A 364 -7.85 -1.58 2.17
C ALA A 364 -6.37 -1.22 2.21
N ALA A 365 -5.86 -0.96 3.41
CA ALA A 365 -4.44 -0.89 3.71
C ALA A 365 -4.12 -1.97 4.76
N CYS A 366 -3.23 -2.89 4.40
CA CYS A 366 -2.72 -3.95 5.27
C CYS A 366 -1.32 -3.55 5.71
N LEU A 367 -1.16 -3.18 6.97
CA LEU A 367 0.09 -2.69 7.55
C LEU A 367 0.79 -3.82 8.29
N ASN A 368 2.00 -4.19 7.90
CA ASN A 368 2.76 -5.24 8.57
C ASN A 368 3.10 -4.83 10.01
N LEU A 369 2.60 -5.58 10.99
CA LEU A 369 2.78 -5.32 12.43
C LEU A 369 4.25 -5.36 12.88
N ARG A 370 5.14 -5.97 12.08
CA ARG A 370 6.57 -6.06 12.40
C ARG A 370 7.36 -4.81 12.01
N SER A 371 6.86 -4.00 11.08
CA SER A 371 7.63 -2.88 10.52
C SER A 371 6.88 -1.55 10.51
N VAL A 372 5.55 -1.56 10.58
CA VAL A 372 4.72 -0.36 10.54
C VAL A 372 3.71 -0.38 11.68
N VAL A 373 3.48 0.79 12.27
CA VAL A 373 2.44 1.02 13.27
C VAL A 373 1.47 2.10 12.79
N TRP A 374 0.17 1.85 12.96
CA TRP A 374 -0.84 2.87 12.73
C TRP A 374 -0.84 3.87 13.88
N VAL A 375 -0.54 5.13 13.55
CA VAL A 375 -0.59 6.27 14.50
C VAL A 375 -1.70 7.26 14.18
N GLY A 376 -2.60 6.89 13.25
CA GLY A 376 -3.72 7.72 12.84
C GLY A 376 -4.94 7.59 13.77
N PRO A 377 -6.06 8.22 13.41
CA PRO A 377 -7.27 8.22 14.21
C PRO A 377 -7.89 6.83 14.36
N LYS A 378 -8.68 6.65 15.42
CA LYS A 378 -9.49 5.43 15.62
C LYS A 378 -10.61 5.31 14.60
N ASP A 379 -11.19 6.43 14.18
CA ASP A 379 -12.20 6.51 13.13
C ASP A 379 -11.56 7.06 11.84
N TRP A 380 -10.77 6.22 11.19
CA TRP A 380 -10.07 6.57 9.96
C TRP A 380 -11.00 6.78 8.77
N GLU A 381 -12.19 6.15 8.76
CA GLU A 381 -13.15 6.34 7.67
C GLU A 381 -13.69 7.77 7.70
N GLN A 382 -14.10 8.25 8.89
CA GLN A 382 -14.58 9.61 9.05
C GLN A 382 -13.47 10.66 8.86
N ASP A 383 -12.24 10.40 9.35
CA ASP A 383 -11.09 11.29 9.10
C ASP A 383 -10.80 11.41 7.60
N PHE A 384 -10.77 10.27 6.89
CA PHE A 384 -10.56 10.26 5.44
C PHE A 384 -11.68 11.00 4.71
N ALA A 385 -12.95 10.78 5.10
CA ALA A 385 -14.07 11.50 4.53
C ALA A 385 -13.97 13.02 4.78
N ASN A 386 -13.62 13.45 6.00
CA ASN A 386 -13.46 14.86 6.32
C ASN A 386 -12.36 15.54 5.50
N LYS A 387 -11.24 14.83 5.25
CA LYS A 387 -10.09 15.35 4.50
C LYS A 387 -10.33 15.40 2.99
N PHE A 388 -10.98 14.39 2.43
CA PHE A 388 -10.99 14.18 0.98
C PHE A 388 -12.37 14.21 0.32
N TYR A 389 -13.45 14.01 1.07
CA TYR A 389 -14.77 14.02 0.44
C TYR A 389 -15.16 15.43 0.02
N SER A 390 -15.77 15.51 -1.15
CA SER A 390 -16.41 16.72 -1.66
C SER A 390 -17.73 16.33 -2.31
N SER A 391 -18.68 17.26 -2.33
CA SER A 391 -19.90 17.06 -3.11
C SER A 391 -19.55 16.97 -4.59
N CYS A 392 -20.23 16.12 -5.36
CA CYS A 392 -20.18 16.22 -6.81
C CYS A 392 -21.16 17.29 -7.24
N ALA A 393 -20.63 18.45 -7.59
CA ALA A 393 -21.45 19.57 -8.00
C ALA A 393 -22.17 19.26 -9.33
N VAL A 394 -21.42 18.77 -10.33
CA VAL A 394 -21.83 18.79 -11.74
C VAL A 394 -21.86 17.36 -12.28
N SER A 395 -22.83 17.02 -13.13
CA SER A 395 -22.86 15.71 -13.79
C SER A 395 -21.71 15.55 -14.80
N GLY A 396 -21.47 14.31 -15.23
CA GLY A 396 -20.35 13.97 -16.10
C GLY A 396 -20.54 14.59 -17.48
N ASP A 397 -21.78 14.53 -17.97
CA ASP A 397 -22.20 15.16 -19.21
C ASP A 397 -21.96 16.66 -19.17
N ALA A 398 -22.39 17.33 -18.09
CA ALA A 398 -22.20 18.76 -17.93
C ALA A 398 -20.70 19.15 -17.84
N LEU A 399 -19.85 18.29 -17.26
CA LEU A 399 -18.43 18.56 -17.12
C LEU A 399 -17.63 18.29 -18.43
N LEU A 400 -17.94 17.19 -19.12
CA LEU A 400 -17.10 16.62 -20.18
C LEU A 400 -17.66 16.82 -21.59
N VAL A 401 -18.98 16.92 -21.75
CA VAL A 401 -19.65 16.89 -23.06
C VAL A 401 -20.36 18.20 -23.35
N SER A 402 -21.04 18.78 -22.37
CA SER A 402 -21.89 19.95 -22.55
C SER A 402 -21.14 21.19 -23.03
N THR A 403 -21.81 21.97 -23.87
CA THR A 403 -21.32 23.26 -24.32
C THR A 403 -21.18 24.23 -23.14
N PRO A 404 -20.41 25.33 -23.26
CA PRO A 404 -20.32 26.35 -22.22
C PRO A 404 -21.69 26.89 -21.77
N GLU A 405 -22.66 27.02 -22.68
CA GLU A 405 -24.00 27.53 -22.42
C GLU A 405 -24.85 26.53 -21.63
N GLU A 406 -24.84 25.26 -22.03
CA GLU A 406 -25.51 24.16 -21.33
C GLU A 406 -24.96 24.03 -19.90
N ARG A 407 -23.64 24.07 -19.77
CA ARG A 407 -22.94 24.04 -18.49
C ARG A 407 -23.28 25.24 -17.60
N ALA A 408 -23.35 26.44 -18.18
CA ALA A 408 -23.78 27.65 -17.48
C ALA A 408 -25.26 27.58 -17.03
N SER A 409 -26.10 26.85 -17.75
CA SER A 409 -27.50 26.57 -17.38
C SER A 409 -27.58 25.62 -16.18
N VAL A 410 -26.81 24.53 -16.20
CA VAL A 410 -26.66 23.60 -15.06
C VAL A 410 -26.14 24.34 -13.83
N TYR A 411 -25.12 25.19 -13.96
CA TYR A 411 -24.60 25.98 -12.85
C TYR A 411 -25.61 26.97 -12.29
N ARG A 412 -26.46 27.57 -13.14
CA ARG A 412 -27.54 28.45 -12.70
C ARG A 412 -28.60 27.69 -11.91
N GLU A 413 -29.03 26.53 -12.40
CA GLU A 413 -29.98 25.66 -11.70
C GLU A 413 -29.43 25.22 -10.34
N MET A 414 -28.17 24.82 -10.30
CA MET A 414 -27.47 24.48 -9.06
C MET A 414 -27.38 25.65 -8.08
N ALA A 415 -27.01 26.84 -8.57
CA ALA A 415 -26.93 28.03 -7.72
C ALA A 415 -28.28 28.38 -7.12
N GLN A 416 -29.36 28.24 -7.90
CA GLN A 416 -30.74 28.41 -7.42
C GLN A 416 -31.11 27.37 -6.36
N LEU A 417 -30.82 26.08 -6.59
CA LEU A 417 -31.07 25.01 -5.62
C LEU A 417 -30.30 25.23 -4.31
N GLN A 418 -29.08 25.73 -4.38
CA GLN A 418 -28.23 26.05 -3.22
C GLN A 418 -28.57 27.39 -2.56
N LYS A 419 -29.56 28.14 -3.09
CA LYS A 419 -29.91 29.51 -2.67
C LYS A 419 -28.72 30.49 -2.75
N ASN A 420 -27.78 30.24 -3.66
CA ASN A 420 -26.65 31.12 -3.95
C ASN A 420 -27.08 32.23 -4.92
N TYR A 421 -26.56 33.44 -4.73
CA TYR A 421 -26.82 34.56 -5.65
C TYR A 421 -26.01 34.39 -6.93
N TRP A 422 -26.67 34.09 -8.05
CA TRP A 422 -26.06 34.15 -9.37
C TRP A 422 -26.16 35.58 -9.90
N GLY A 423 -25.09 36.37 -9.72
CA GLY A 423 -25.02 37.70 -10.30
C GLY A 423 -25.13 37.61 -11.83
N CYS A 424 -26.21 38.16 -12.38
CA CYS A 424 -26.44 38.29 -13.82
C CYS A 424 -25.45 39.28 -14.45
N SER A 425 -24.16 38.94 -14.50
CA SER A 425 -23.16 39.61 -15.33
C SER A 425 -21.85 38.83 -15.28
N LEU A 426 -21.69 37.89 -16.20
CA LEU A 426 -20.35 37.54 -16.70
C LEU A 426 -20.21 38.22 -18.08
N PRO A 427 -19.10 38.94 -18.35
CA PRO A 427 -18.86 39.61 -19.62
C PRO A 427 -18.70 38.64 -20.79
#